data_AF-A0A7K1XZZ0-F1
#
_entry.id   AF-A0A7K1XZZ0-F1
#
_cell.length_a   1.000
_cell.length_b   1.000
_cell.length_c   1.000
_cell.angle_alpha   90.00
_cell.angle_beta   90.00
_cell.angle_gamma   90.00
#
_symmetry.space_group_name_H-M   'P 1'
#
loop_
_entity.id
_entity.type
_entity.pdbx_description
1 polymer ?
#
loop_
_entity_poly.entity_id
_entity_poly.type
_entity_poly.pdbx_seq_one_letter_code
_entity_poly.pdbx_strand_id
1 'polypeptide(L)'
;MLKPFDFQCQLRDHFKRQEKTWNWFSQVTIRNEQVEEFKTSLLKNTYRLEEASEPLIHRLVAEAKSKLGVIVPVTVYQSQYSQSANAGIIFIGNEAHLLLSGPLIRSLEEKELLALIAHELSHILFYTLDGGDFEVTSRIITAIGNDYRSGDTYAETSRLFSLFTELFCDIGSFEVCGDSAVVISALVKIDTGLEKVSAANYVKQADEIFARHDQGSGGESHPESFIRAKAIDLYARNGAAAFDGISRMILGNPGLFSLNIFMQQALLETTRELIQLLLKPKWMQSELNKAHYQQYFREFKTNSAGIADGDFKARIGSSSASLKEYYCYVMLDFALCDTEISTPASGLILDLAEQLGLSEPLTRIFKKELNLSDKKFNEYVQAAASELNAIMESDQEKIY
;
A
#
# COMPACT_ATOMS: atom_id res chain seq x y z
N MET A 1 10.77 -21.91 2.24
CA MET A 1 11.40 -20.90 3.12
C MET A 1 10.56 -19.65 3.00
N LEU A 2 10.04 -19.16 4.13
CA LEU A 2 9.20 -17.96 4.20
C LEU A 2 10.02 -16.75 3.72
N LYS A 3 9.44 -15.91 2.84
CA LYS A 3 10.12 -14.75 2.27
C LYS A 3 9.25 -13.48 2.39
N PRO A 4 9.85 -12.29 2.60
CA PRO A 4 9.13 -11.02 2.53
C PRO A 4 8.50 -10.77 1.16
N PHE A 5 7.47 -9.93 1.13
CA PHE A 5 6.87 -9.45 -0.12
C PHE A 5 7.78 -8.41 -0.80
N ASP A 6 7.70 -8.32 -2.13
CA ASP A 6 8.52 -7.38 -2.91
C ASP A 6 8.33 -5.93 -2.48
N PHE A 7 7.12 -5.53 -2.07
CA PHE A 7 6.86 -4.21 -1.52
C PHE A 7 7.70 -3.91 -0.27
N GLN A 8 7.82 -4.87 0.66
CA GLN A 8 8.62 -4.74 1.88
C GLN A 8 10.11 -4.65 1.52
N CYS A 9 10.59 -5.48 0.58
CA CYS A 9 11.97 -5.44 0.08
C CYS A 9 12.31 -4.10 -0.57
N GLN A 10 11.42 -3.57 -1.42
CA GLN A 10 11.59 -2.27 -2.06
C GLN A 10 11.64 -1.13 -1.03
N LEU A 11 10.79 -1.19 0.00
CA LEU A 11 10.77 -0.19 1.07
C LEU A 11 12.04 -0.24 1.92
N ARG A 12 12.50 -1.44 2.29
CA ARG A 12 13.79 -1.64 2.95
C ARG A 12 14.91 -1.00 2.14
N ASP A 13 15.01 -1.33 0.85
CA ASP A 13 16.08 -0.82 -0.02
C ASP A 13 15.98 0.69 -0.23
N HIS A 14 14.76 1.23 -0.30
CA HIS A 14 14.51 2.67 -0.37
C HIS A 14 15.08 3.40 0.84
N PHE A 15 14.83 2.92 2.06
CA PHE A 15 15.35 3.56 3.27
C PHE A 15 16.84 3.29 3.50
N LYS A 16 17.37 2.12 3.12
CA LYS A 16 18.82 1.84 3.20
C LYS A 16 19.65 2.82 2.38
N ARG A 17 19.13 3.29 1.24
CA ARG A 17 19.79 4.34 0.44
C ARG A 17 19.83 5.72 1.12
N GLN A 18 19.01 5.93 2.16
CA GLN A 18 18.98 7.17 2.93
C GLN A 18 19.89 7.04 4.16
N GLU A 19 21.21 7.03 3.95
CA GLU A 19 22.21 6.69 4.96
C GLU A 19 22.03 7.40 6.30
N LYS A 20 21.72 8.71 6.29
CA LYS A 20 21.53 9.49 7.53
C LYS A 20 20.36 8.96 8.36
N THR A 21 19.21 8.76 7.73
CA THR A 21 18.00 8.25 8.39
C THR A 21 18.25 6.81 8.85
N TRP A 22 18.77 5.97 7.97
CA TRP A 22 19.05 4.56 8.26
C TRP A 22 19.98 4.42 9.47
N ASN A 23 21.11 5.12 9.47
CA ASN A 23 22.10 5.05 10.54
C ASN A 23 21.55 5.54 11.88
N TRP A 24 20.64 6.52 11.89
CA TRP A 24 20.00 6.99 13.12
C TRP A 24 19.09 5.91 13.73
N PHE A 25 18.28 5.24 12.92
CA PHE A 25 17.37 4.18 13.40
C PHE A 25 18.10 2.87 13.71
N SER A 26 19.19 2.55 13.01
CA SER A 26 19.97 1.33 13.24
C SER A 26 20.87 1.42 14.48
N GLN A 27 21.05 2.59 15.09
CA GLN A 27 21.85 2.75 16.29
C GLN A 27 21.13 2.19 17.53
N VAL A 28 21.87 1.36 18.27
CA VAL A 28 21.42 0.47 19.36
C VAL A 28 21.24 1.22 20.70
N THR A 29 21.55 2.51 20.78
CA THR A 29 21.96 3.20 22.02
C THR A 29 20.85 3.56 23.03
N ILE A 30 19.66 2.96 22.92
CA ILE A 30 18.52 3.22 23.82
C ILE A 30 17.96 1.89 24.38
N ARG A 31 18.78 1.05 25.01
CA ARG A 31 18.45 -0.40 25.11
C ARG A 31 18.57 -1.14 26.43
N ASN A 32 18.92 -0.53 27.55
CA ASN A 32 18.97 -1.29 28.82
C ASN A 32 17.99 -0.77 29.88
N GLU A 33 18.00 0.53 30.20
CA GLU A 33 17.09 1.08 31.22
C GLU A 33 15.61 1.02 30.77
N GLN A 34 15.33 1.34 29.51
CA GLN A 34 13.98 1.21 28.94
C GLN A 34 13.49 -0.25 28.88
N VAL A 35 14.41 -1.22 28.74
CA VAL A 35 14.08 -2.64 28.71
C VAL A 35 13.67 -3.15 30.08
N GLU A 36 14.39 -2.75 31.11
CA GLU A 36 14.06 -3.12 32.49
C GLU A 36 12.77 -2.45 32.97
N GLU A 37 12.55 -1.18 32.62
CA GLU A 37 11.29 -0.49 32.91
C GLU A 37 10.11 -1.16 32.18
N PHE A 38 10.29 -1.52 30.91
CA PHE A 38 9.30 -2.25 30.13
C PHE A 38 8.98 -3.62 30.73
N LYS A 39 10.00 -4.42 31.06
CA LYS A 39 9.84 -5.73 31.71
C LYS A 39 9.11 -5.61 33.05
N THR A 40 9.45 -4.59 33.84
CA THR A 40 8.79 -4.29 35.11
C THR A 40 7.31 -3.93 34.89
N SER A 41 7.01 -3.10 33.89
CA SER A 41 5.63 -2.75 33.52
C SER A 41 4.82 -3.97 33.06
N LEU A 42 5.44 -4.84 32.26
CA LEU A 42 4.82 -6.05 31.76
C LEU A 42 4.46 -7.00 32.91
N LEU A 43 5.36 -7.20 33.88
CA LEU A 43 5.11 -8.03 35.07
C LEU A 43 4.01 -7.46 35.98
N LYS A 44 3.84 -6.14 36.04
CA LYS A 44 2.77 -5.51 36.83
C LYS A 44 1.38 -5.76 36.25
N ASN A 45 1.26 -5.88 34.92
CA ASN A 45 -0.02 -5.90 34.21
C ASN A 45 -0.38 -7.27 33.63
N THR A 46 0.49 -8.27 33.77
CA THR A 46 0.32 -9.60 33.22
C THR A 46 0.58 -10.69 34.27
N TYR A 47 0.13 -11.90 33.98
CA TYR A 47 0.45 -13.11 34.72
C TYR A 47 1.34 -13.98 33.84
N ARG A 48 2.54 -14.32 34.30
CA ARG A 48 3.47 -15.19 33.57
C ARG A 48 2.96 -16.63 33.60
N LEU A 49 2.88 -17.26 32.43
CA LEU A 49 2.46 -18.66 32.31
C LEU A 49 3.68 -19.56 32.41
N GLU A 50 3.82 -20.27 33.52
CA GLU A 50 4.91 -21.22 33.74
C GLU A 50 4.60 -22.57 33.08
N GLU A 51 5.64 -23.28 32.63
CA GLU A 51 5.50 -24.58 31.95
C GLU A 51 4.79 -25.62 32.81
N ALA A 52 5.03 -25.60 34.13
CA ALA A 52 4.39 -26.52 35.06
C ALA A 52 2.88 -26.30 35.18
N SER A 53 2.39 -25.06 35.01
CA SER A 53 0.97 -24.72 35.09
C SER A 53 0.26 -24.81 33.74
N GLU A 54 0.95 -24.45 32.65
CA GLU A 54 0.37 -24.35 31.31
C GLU A 54 1.17 -25.15 30.26
N PRO A 55 1.31 -26.48 30.43
CA PRO A 55 2.19 -27.30 29.59
C PRO A 55 1.78 -27.33 28.11
N LEU A 56 0.48 -27.17 27.83
CA LEU A 56 -0.04 -27.08 26.47
C LEU A 56 0.58 -25.90 25.72
N ILE A 57 0.56 -24.70 26.32
CA ILE A 57 1.06 -23.47 25.69
C ILE A 57 2.55 -23.60 25.37
N HIS A 58 3.35 -24.07 26.32
CA HIS A 58 4.79 -24.24 26.15
C HIS A 58 5.13 -25.26 25.06
N ARG A 59 4.37 -26.36 24.96
CA ARG A 59 4.49 -27.32 23.85
C ARG A 59 4.21 -26.68 22.50
N LEU A 60 3.13 -25.90 22.37
CA LEU A 60 2.77 -25.24 21.11
C LEU A 60 3.82 -24.18 20.70
N VAL A 61 4.34 -23.41 21.67
CA VAL A 61 5.46 -22.49 21.44
C VAL A 61 6.69 -23.24 20.95
N ALA A 62 7.07 -24.34 21.61
CA ALA A 62 8.22 -25.15 21.19
C ALA A 62 8.04 -25.72 19.77
N GLU A 63 6.84 -26.19 19.44
CA GLU A 63 6.51 -26.68 18.10
C GLU A 63 6.66 -25.58 17.04
N ALA A 64 6.03 -24.43 17.25
CA ALA A 64 6.08 -23.32 16.31
C ALA A 64 7.51 -22.77 16.14
N LYS A 65 8.27 -22.62 17.24
CA LYS A 65 9.68 -22.22 17.21
C LYS A 65 10.53 -23.17 16.36
N SER A 66 10.36 -24.48 16.57
CA SER A 66 11.10 -25.52 15.84
C SER A 66 10.85 -25.43 14.33
N LYS A 67 9.57 -25.30 13.93
CA LYS A 67 9.18 -25.22 12.52
C LYS A 67 9.59 -23.91 11.84
N LEU A 68 9.55 -22.78 12.56
CA LEU A 68 9.95 -21.47 12.05
C LEU A 68 11.46 -21.20 12.14
N GLY A 69 12.22 -22.05 12.85
CA GLY A 69 13.64 -21.81 13.11
C GLY A 69 13.91 -20.66 14.09
N VAL A 70 12.96 -20.32 14.95
CA VAL A 70 13.09 -19.25 15.94
C VAL A 70 13.87 -19.77 17.15
N ILE A 71 15.09 -19.26 17.35
CA ILE A 71 16.01 -19.71 18.40
C ILE A 71 15.94 -18.89 19.70
N VAL A 72 15.33 -17.70 19.66
CA VAL A 72 15.30 -16.78 20.82
C VAL A 72 14.44 -17.34 21.96
N PRO A 73 14.76 -17.07 23.24
CA PRO A 73 13.90 -17.43 24.36
C PRO A 73 12.52 -16.74 24.23
N VAL A 74 11.44 -17.49 24.51
CA VAL A 74 10.07 -16.96 24.47
C VAL A 74 9.46 -17.14 25.85
N THR A 75 9.00 -16.05 26.46
CA THR A 75 8.20 -16.09 27.70
C THR A 75 6.75 -15.74 27.38
N VAL A 76 5.80 -16.50 27.91
CA VAL A 76 4.37 -16.29 27.64
C VAL A 76 3.68 -15.66 28.85
N TYR A 77 2.80 -14.70 28.57
CA TYR A 77 2.08 -13.92 29.55
C TYR A 77 0.59 -13.86 29.21
N GLN A 78 -0.25 -13.82 30.24
CA GLN A 78 -1.68 -13.54 30.14
C GLN A 78 -1.95 -12.14 30.69
N SER A 79 -2.55 -11.25 29.90
CA SER A 79 -2.99 -9.92 30.34
C SER A 79 -4.13 -10.01 31.35
N GLN A 80 -4.09 -9.17 32.39
CA GLN A 80 -5.04 -9.21 33.51
C GLN A 80 -6.35 -8.44 33.26
N TYR A 81 -6.35 -7.44 32.37
CA TYR A 81 -7.46 -6.47 32.24
C TYR A 81 -8.10 -6.37 30.85
N SER A 82 -7.69 -7.22 29.90
CA SER A 82 -8.28 -7.19 28.55
C SER A 82 -9.46 -8.16 28.44
N GLN A 83 -10.62 -7.65 28.05
CA GLN A 83 -11.78 -8.48 27.69
C GLN A 83 -11.77 -8.91 26.22
N SER A 84 -11.16 -8.11 25.34
CA SER A 84 -11.01 -8.47 23.93
C SER A 84 -9.92 -9.52 23.75
N ALA A 85 -10.22 -10.50 22.89
CA ALA A 85 -9.26 -11.48 22.42
C ALA A 85 -8.19 -10.79 21.58
N ASN A 86 -6.93 -10.89 21.99
CA ASN A 86 -5.81 -10.34 21.24
C ASN A 86 -4.51 -11.02 21.63
N ALA A 87 -3.56 -11.12 20.71
CA ALA A 87 -2.19 -11.51 21.01
C ALA A 87 -1.22 -10.45 20.51
N GLY A 88 -0.01 -10.47 21.05
CA GLY A 88 1.07 -9.65 20.55
C GLY A 88 2.40 -10.16 21.00
N ILE A 89 3.42 -9.96 20.17
CA ILE A 89 4.78 -10.29 20.51
C ILE A 89 5.65 -9.05 20.65
N ILE A 90 6.52 -9.08 21.65
CA ILE A 90 7.49 -8.03 21.89
C ILE A 90 8.87 -8.65 21.88
N PHE A 91 9.71 -8.18 20.96
CA PHE A 91 11.09 -8.64 20.82
C PHE A 91 12.05 -7.58 21.34
N ILE A 92 12.76 -7.88 22.42
CA ILE A 92 13.61 -6.92 23.12
C ILE A 92 14.79 -7.63 23.77
N GLY A 93 16.00 -7.09 23.64
CA GLY A 93 17.18 -7.66 24.30
C GLY A 93 17.50 -9.12 23.92
N ASN A 94 17.16 -9.54 22.69
CA ASN A 94 17.27 -10.94 22.23
C ASN A 94 16.35 -11.94 22.95
N GLU A 95 15.30 -11.45 23.59
CA GLU A 95 14.22 -12.22 24.20
C GLU A 95 12.89 -11.84 23.55
N ALA A 96 11.97 -12.79 23.51
CA ALA A 96 10.61 -12.56 23.06
C ALA A 96 9.62 -12.73 24.20
N HIS A 97 8.63 -11.85 24.23
CA HIS A 97 7.53 -11.88 25.18
C HIS A 97 6.23 -11.99 24.40
N LEU A 98 5.56 -13.13 24.51
CA LEU A 98 4.26 -13.40 23.91
C LEU A 98 3.18 -13.02 24.93
N LEU A 99 2.32 -12.06 24.59
CA LEU A 99 1.22 -11.62 25.43
C LEU A 99 -0.09 -12.13 24.84
N LEU A 100 -0.85 -12.87 25.64
CA LEU A 100 -2.20 -13.31 25.35
C LEU A 100 -3.19 -12.45 26.14
N SER A 101 -4.25 -11.97 25.50
CA SER A 101 -5.27 -11.11 26.07
C SER A 101 -6.67 -11.66 25.80
N GLY A 102 -7.59 -11.48 26.75
CA GLY A 102 -8.94 -12.02 26.64
C GLY A 102 -9.01 -13.54 26.71
N PRO A 103 -10.10 -14.16 26.22
CA PRO A 103 -10.40 -15.57 26.42
C PRO A 103 -9.68 -16.54 25.46
N LEU A 104 -8.58 -16.14 24.82
CA LEU A 104 -7.93 -16.89 23.72
C LEU A 104 -7.67 -18.38 24.04
N ILE A 105 -7.09 -18.68 25.20
CA ILE A 105 -6.75 -20.06 25.61
C ILE A 105 -8.01 -20.93 25.74
N ARG A 106 -9.16 -20.32 26.04
CA ARG A 106 -10.44 -21.02 26.20
C ARG A 106 -11.26 -21.06 24.92
N SER A 107 -11.14 -20.05 24.07
CA SER A 107 -11.97 -19.88 22.87
C SER A 107 -11.40 -20.55 21.62
N LEU A 108 -10.09 -20.78 21.58
CA LEU A 108 -9.41 -21.40 20.45
C LEU A 108 -9.16 -22.88 20.70
N GLU A 109 -9.38 -23.69 19.66
CA GLU A 109 -8.95 -25.09 19.64
C GLU A 109 -7.42 -25.18 19.63
N GLU A 110 -6.86 -26.32 20.03
CA GLU A 110 -5.39 -26.50 20.13
C GLU A 110 -4.65 -26.11 18.84
N LYS A 111 -5.17 -26.50 17.67
CA LYS A 111 -4.57 -26.14 16.39
C LYS A 111 -4.71 -24.66 16.05
N GLU A 112 -5.81 -24.03 16.45
CA GLU A 112 -6.04 -22.59 16.24
C GLU A 112 -5.13 -21.76 17.16
N LEU A 113 -4.91 -22.24 18.39
CA LEU A 113 -3.96 -21.65 19.31
C LEU A 113 -2.52 -21.80 18.81
N LEU A 114 -2.17 -22.95 18.22
CA LEU A 114 -0.91 -23.13 17.52
C LEU A 114 -0.77 -22.14 16.36
N ALA A 115 -1.82 -21.94 15.56
CA ALA A 115 -1.82 -20.98 14.46
C ALA A 115 -1.58 -19.54 14.94
N LEU A 116 -2.23 -19.14 16.03
CA LEU A 116 -2.01 -17.84 16.67
C LEU A 116 -0.56 -17.67 17.15
N ILE A 117 -0.04 -18.66 17.89
CA ILE A 117 1.34 -18.62 18.38
C ILE A 117 2.35 -18.57 17.22
N ALA A 118 2.09 -19.35 16.16
CA ALA A 118 2.94 -19.34 14.96
C ALA A 118 2.90 -18.01 14.21
N HIS A 119 1.73 -17.36 14.14
CA HIS A 119 1.59 -16.00 13.61
C HIS A 119 2.48 -15.03 14.41
N GLU A 120 2.32 -15.01 15.73
CA GLU A 120 3.09 -14.11 16.60
C GLU A 120 4.61 -14.35 16.50
N LEU A 121 5.05 -15.60 16.49
CA LEU A 121 6.48 -15.92 16.33
C LEU A 121 7.02 -15.57 14.94
N SER A 122 6.17 -15.51 13.92
CA SER A 122 6.57 -15.11 12.57
C SER A 122 6.92 -13.62 12.49
N HIS A 123 6.37 -12.77 13.37
CA HIS A 123 6.83 -11.37 13.49
C HIS A 123 8.30 -11.29 13.90
N ILE A 124 8.75 -12.14 14.84
CA ILE A 124 10.17 -12.20 15.23
C ILE A 124 11.02 -12.63 14.02
N LEU A 125 10.57 -13.67 13.31
CA LEU A 125 11.28 -14.12 12.11
C LEU A 125 11.41 -12.96 11.12
N PHE A 126 10.32 -12.27 10.79
CA PHE A 126 10.33 -11.12 9.89
C PHE A 126 11.35 -10.05 10.32
N TYR A 127 11.31 -9.64 11.58
CA TYR A 127 12.19 -8.60 12.12
C TYR A 127 13.64 -9.03 12.31
N THR A 128 13.96 -10.31 12.22
CA THR A 128 15.33 -10.82 12.30
C THR A 128 15.94 -11.15 10.93
N LEU A 129 15.13 -11.15 9.86
CA LEU A 129 15.62 -11.30 8.49
C LEU A 129 16.62 -10.19 8.13
N ASP A 130 17.57 -10.54 7.26
CA ASP A 130 18.60 -9.64 6.73
C ASP A 130 19.33 -8.85 7.82
N GLY A 131 19.60 -9.48 8.96
CA GLY A 131 20.31 -8.84 10.07
C GLY A 131 19.50 -7.76 10.81
N GLY A 132 18.18 -7.75 10.67
CA GLY A 132 17.29 -6.79 11.32
C GLY A 132 16.87 -5.63 10.43
N ASP A 133 17.19 -5.65 9.13
CA ASP A 133 16.86 -4.57 8.21
C ASP A 133 15.36 -4.25 8.16
N PHE A 134 14.49 -5.27 8.25
CA PHE A 134 13.03 -5.06 8.24
C PHE A 134 12.50 -4.45 9.54
N GLU A 135 13.15 -4.70 10.68
CA GLU A 135 12.83 -4.02 11.95
C GLU A 135 13.16 -2.52 11.86
N VAL A 136 14.35 -2.20 11.33
CA VAL A 136 14.77 -0.81 11.11
C VAL A 136 13.82 -0.12 10.14
N THR A 137 13.45 -0.80 9.04
CA THR A 137 12.47 -0.33 8.05
C THR A 137 11.13 -0.03 8.72
N SER A 138 10.62 -0.95 9.55
CA SER A 138 9.37 -0.79 10.29
C SER A 138 9.42 0.45 11.18
N ARG A 139 10.49 0.62 11.97
CA ARG A 139 10.64 1.78 12.85
C ARG A 139 10.68 3.11 12.09
N ILE A 140 11.37 3.14 10.95
CA ILE A 140 11.42 4.33 10.09
C ILE A 140 10.02 4.67 9.58
N ILE A 141 9.33 3.72 8.93
CA ILE A 141 8.05 4.02 8.29
C ILE A 141 6.95 4.33 9.31
N THR A 142 6.92 3.64 10.45
CA THR A 142 5.99 3.94 11.54
C THR A 142 6.25 5.32 12.13
N ALA A 143 7.50 5.71 12.33
CA ALA A 143 7.83 7.05 12.85
C ALA A 143 7.40 8.16 11.87
N ILE A 144 7.62 7.97 10.57
CA ILE A 144 7.19 8.95 9.55
C ILE A 144 5.67 8.98 9.45
N GLY A 145 5.01 7.82 9.32
CA GLY A 145 3.56 7.73 9.15
C GLY A 145 2.75 8.23 10.34
N ASN A 146 3.33 8.24 11.55
CA ASN A 146 2.71 8.81 12.75
C ASN A 146 2.99 10.31 12.93
N ASP A 147 3.86 10.91 12.11
CA ASP A 147 4.09 12.36 12.15
C ASP A 147 2.95 13.06 11.40
N TYR A 148 2.18 13.91 12.09
CA TYR A 148 1.08 14.68 11.50
C TYR A 148 1.53 15.65 10.40
N ARG A 149 2.84 15.90 10.27
CA ARG A 149 3.43 16.71 9.19
C ARG A 149 3.79 15.88 7.97
N SER A 150 3.72 14.55 8.05
CA SER A 150 3.90 13.67 6.91
C SER A 150 2.68 13.74 5.99
N GLY A 151 2.91 13.64 4.68
CA GLY A 151 1.81 13.57 3.72
C GLY A 151 1.14 12.19 3.74
N ASP A 152 -0.12 12.12 3.30
CA ASP A 152 -0.96 10.91 3.25
C ASP A 152 -0.24 9.70 2.63
N THR A 153 0.67 9.95 1.68
CA THR A 153 1.48 8.92 1.03
C THR A 153 2.32 8.09 2.01
N TYR A 154 2.89 8.71 3.05
CA TYR A 154 3.67 7.98 4.06
C TYR A 154 2.78 7.24 5.04
N ALA A 155 1.63 7.81 5.41
CA ALA A 155 0.63 7.11 6.23
C ALA A 155 0.15 5.84 5.51
N GLU A 156 -0.19 5.95 4.23
CA GLU A 156 -0.59 4.82 3.40
C GLU A 156 0.53 3.79 3.22
N THR A 157 1.77 4.24 3.03
CA THR A 157 2.94 3.35 2.95
C THR A 157 3.14 2.57 4.26
N SER A 158 2.97 3.23 5.42
CA SER A 158 3.04 2.61 6.74
C SER A 158 1.94 1.56 6.96
N ARG A 159 0.72 1.89 6.55
CA ARG A 159 -0.44 0.99 6.62
C ARG A 159 -0.22 -0.26 5.77
N LEU A 160 0.17 -0.09 4.50
CA LEU A 160 0.46 -1.21 3.60
C LEU A 160 1.63 -2.05 4.11
N PHE A 161 2.69 -1.45 4.65
CA PHE A 161 3.81 -2.19 5.23
C PHE A 161 3.36 -3.07 6.40
N SER A 162 2.50 -2.54 7.27
CA SER A 162 1.90 -3.29 8.38
C SER A 162 1.05 -4.45 7.86
N LEU A 163 0.17 -4.23 6.88
CA LEU A 163 -0.65 -5.29 6.28
C LEU A 163 0.21 -6.39 5.63
N PHE A 164 1.24 -6.04 4.86
CA PHE A 164 2.15 -7.04 4.29
C PHE A 164 2.92 -7.82 5.37
N THR A 165 3.17 -7.21 6.53
CA THR A 165 3.78 -7.88 7.68
C THR A 165 2.82 -8.88 8.32
N GLU A 166 1.56 -8.51 8.50
CA GLU A 166 0.50 -9.43 8.96
C GLU A 166 0.35 -10.63 8.02
N LEU A 167 0.39 -10.40 6.70
CA LEU A 167 0.31 -11.47 5.70
C LEU A 167 1.52 -12.39 5.69
N PHE A 168 2.72 -11.83 5.88
CA PHE A 168 3.91 -12.64 6.08
C PHE A 168 3.74 -13.57 7.29
N CYS A 169 3.18 -13.06 8.38
CA CYS A 169 2.96 -13.81 9.61
C CYS A 169 1.84 -14.85 9.46
N ASP A 170 0.79 -14.56 8.70
CA ASP A 170 -0.27 -15.51 8.33
C ASP A 170 0.27 -16.67 7.49
N ILE A 171 1.16 -16.38 6.53
CA ILE A 171 1.84 -17.41 5.75
C ILE A 171 2.75 -18.24 6.66
N GLY A 172 3.48 -17.61 7.58
CA GLY A 172 4.28 -18.32 8.59
C GLY A 172 3.44 -19.24 9.47
N SER A 173 2.25 -18.79 9.88
CA SER A 173 1.26 -19.60 10.59
C SER A 173 0.81 -20.81 9.77
N PHE A 174 0.50 -20.60 8.49
CA PHE A 174 0.16 -21.68 7.56
C PHE A 174 1.29 -22.70 7.38
N GLU A 175 2.54 -22.25 7.24
CA GLU A 175 3.71 -23.15 7.13
C GLU A 175 3.90 -24.03 8.38
N VAL A 176 3.52 -23.52 9.56
CA VAL A 176 3.56 -24.29 10.81
C VAL A 176 2.40 -25.28 10.91
N CYS A 177 1.18 -24.84 10.62
CA CYS A 177 -0.03 -25.63 10.82
C CYS A 177 -0.31 -26.62 9.68
N GLY A 178 0.12 -26.31 8.45
CA GLY A 178 -0.14 -27.10 7.25
C GLY A 178 -1.62 -27.12 6.80
N ASP A 179 -2.47 -26.27 7.38
CA ASP A 179 -3.91 -26.23 7.12
C ASP A 179 -4.42 -24.79 7.13
N SER A 180 -4.83 -24.28 5.96
CA SER A 180 -5.34 -22.92 5.82
C SER A 180 -6.67 -22.71 6.55
N ALA A 181 -7.50 -23.75 6.69
CA ALA A 181 -8.77 -23.63 7.38
C ALA A 181 -8.58 -23.32 8.86
N VAL A 182 -7.54 -23.88 9.49
CA VAL A 182 -7.18 -23.60 10.88
C VAL A 182 -6.75 -22.14 11.04
N VAL A 183 -5.86 -21.64 10.19
CA VAL A 183 -5.35 -20.26 10.27
C VAL A 183 -6.48 -19.25 10.06
N ILE A 184 -7.32 -19.47 9.04
CA ILE A 184 -8.46 -18.61 8.74
C ILE A 184 -9.49 -18.67 9.87
N SER A 185 -9.76 -19.85 10.43
CA SER A 185 -10.67 -19.99 11.57
C SER A 185 -10.16 -19.20 12.78
N ALA A 186 -8.88 -19.34 13.14
CA ALA A 186 -8.26 -18.61 14.23
C ALA A 186 -8.38 -17.09 14.05
N LEU A 187 -8.01 -16.58 12.87
CA LEU A 187 -8.12 -15.15 12.51
C LEU A 187 -9.55 -14.63 12.75
N VAL A 188 -10.55 -15.29 12.15
CA VAL A 188 -11.94 -14.84 12.23
C VAL A 188 -12.50 -14.96 13.65
N LYS A 189 -12.14 -16.00 14.40
CA LYS A 189 -12.57 -16.14 15.81
C LYS A 189 -12.02 -15.01 16.68
N ILE A 190 -10.76 -14.60 16.46
CA ILE A 190 -10.14 -13.49 17.20
C ILE A 190 -10.87 -12.18 16.89
N ASP A 191 -11.14 -11.89 15.62
CA ASP A 191 -11.77 -10.64 15.20
C ASP A 191 -13.25 -10.54 15.58
N THR A 192 -13.97 -11.66 15.59
CA THR A 192 -15.43 -11.68 15.78
C THR A 192 -15.88 -12.15 17.16
N GLY A 193 -15.02 -12.84 17.90
CA GLY A 193 -15.37 -13.51 19.16
C GLY A 193 -16.27 -14.75 19.00
N LEU A 194 -16.49 -15.25 17.78
CA LEU A 194 -17.30 -16.44 17.54
C LEU A 194 -16.58 -17.71 18.03
N GLU A 195 -17.34 -18.66 18.59
CA GLU A 195 -16.79 -19.96 19.03
C GLU A 195 -16.56 -20.93 17.86
N LYS A 196 -17.39 -20.84 16.82
CA LYS A 196 -17.36 -21.73 15.65
C LYS A 196 -17.39 -20.92 14.37
N VAL A 197 -16.41 -21.15 13.52
CA VAL A 197 -16.26 -20.48 12.22
C VAL A 197 -16.09 -21.53 11.13
N SER A 198 -16.68 -21.28 9.97
CA SER A 198 -16.40 -22.03 8.75
C SER A 198 -15.46 -21.22 7.86
N ALA A 199 -14.17 -21.60 7.83
CA ALA A 199 -13.18 -20.96 6.97
C ALA A 199 -13.61 -20.94 5.50
N ALA A 200 -14.18 -22.04 5.01
CA ALA A 200 -14.68 -22.14 3.63
C ALA A 200 -15.80 -21.14 3.33
N ASN A 201 -16.71 -20.89 4.28
CA ASN A 201 -17.76 -19.89 4.09
C ASN A 201 -17.20 -18.47 4.13
N TYR A 202 -16.22 -18.22 5.01
CA TYR A 202 -15.57 -16.91 5.09
C TYR A 202 -14.75 -16.58 3.84
N VAL A 203 -14.05 -17.55 3.26
CA VAL A 203 -13.37 -17.37 1.96
C VAL A 203 -14.37 -17.06 0.84
N LYS A 204 -15.53 -17.73 0.79
CA LYS A 204 -16.59 -17.40 -0.16
C LYS A 204 -17.12 -15.98 0.04
N GLN A 205 -17.28 -15.55 1.29
CA GLN A 205 -17.66 -14.17 1.61
C GLN A 205 -16.59 -13.18 1.10
N ALA A 206 -15.30 -13.50 1.27
CA ALA A 206 -14.22 -12.67 0.72
C ALA A 206 -14.30 -12.61 -0.83
N ASP A 207 -14.58 -13.74 -1.50
CA ASP A 207 -14.78 -13.77 -2.96
C ASP A 207 -15.95 -12.88 -3.41
N GLU A 208 -17.07 -12.87 -2.67
CA GLU A 208 -18.20 -11.98 -2.95
C GLU A 208 -17.84 -10.50 -2.81
N ILE A 209 -16.98 -10.15 -1.85
CA ILE A 209 -16.49 -8.77 -1.67
C ILE A 209 -15.64 -8.36 -2.87
N PHE A 210 -14.65 -9.18 -3.26
CA PHE A 210 -13.78 -8.90 -4.40
C PHE A 210 -14.53 -8.88 -5.74
N ALA A 211 -15.62 -9.64 -5.88
CA ALA A 211 -16.45 -9.59 -7.07
C ALA A 211 -17.24 -8.27 -7.22
N ARG A 212 -17.45 -7.53 -6.13
CA ARG A 212 -18.22 -6.26 -6.11
C ARG A 212 -17.34 -5.02 -6.10
N HIS A 213 -16.11 -5.13 -5.61
CA HIS A 213 -15.17 -4.03 -5.45
C HIS A 213 -13.83 -4.35 -6.07
N ASP A 214 -13.42 -3.57 -7.06
CA ASP A 214 -12.08 -3.61 -7.69
C ASP A 214 -11.08 -2.69 -6.96
N GLN A 215 -11.38 -2.31 -5.72
CA GLN A 215 -10.50 -1.52 -4.86
C GLN A 215 -9.68 -2.48 -3.99
N GLY A 216 -8.39 -2.16 -3.82
CA GLY A 216 -7.49 -2.90 -2.94
C GLY A 216 -7.82 -2.68 -1.47
N SER A 217 -6.84 -2.88 -0.59
CA SER A 217 -7.03 -2.56 0.82
C SER A 217 -7.26 -1.06 1.03
N GLY A 218 -8.36 -0.68 1.68
CA GLY A 218 -8.77 0.72 1.87
C GLY A 218 -8.59 1.28 3.29
N GLY A 219 -8.08 0.50 4.24
CA GLY A 219 -7.78 0.97 5.60
C GLY A 219 -8.98 1.34 6.49
N GLU A 220 -10.21 1.42 5.96
CA GLU A 220 -11.44 1.67 6.73
C GLU A 220 -12.66 0.83 6.26
N SER A 221 -13.61 0.64 7.19
CA SER A 221 -14.94 -0.04 7.15
C SER A 221 -15.03 -1.55 7.44
N HIS A 222 -13.98 -2.35 7.24
CA HIS A 222 -13.96 -3.76 7.65
C HIS A 222 -12.60 -4.13 8.22
N PRO A 223 -12.52 -5.03 9.22
CA PRO A 223 -11.27 -5.70 9.54
C PRO A 223 -10.65 -6.25 8.25
N GLU A 224 -9.36 -5.98 7.99
CA GLU A 224 -8.63 -6.46 6.80
C GLU A 224 -8.53 -8.00 6.72
N SER A 225 -9.19 -8.70 7.65
CA SER A 225 -9.31 -10.14 7.81
C SER A 225 -9.85 -10.84 6.58
N PHE A 226 -10.75 -10.24 5.79
CA PHE A 226 -11.23 -10.86 4.55
C PHE A 226 -10.11 -10.94 3.49
N ILE A 227 -9.28 -9.89 3.38
CA ILE A 227 -8.12 -9.85 2.48
C ILE A 227 -7.08 -10.85 2.96
N ARG A 228 -6.80 -10.89 4.26
CA ARG A 228 -5.88 -11.85 4.89
C ARG A 228 -6.32 -13.30 4.67
N ALA A 229 -7.59 -13.61 4.94
CA ALA A 229 -8.16 -14.93 4.69
C ALA A 229 -8.04 -15.35 3.22
N LYS A 230 -8.31 -14.42 2.29
CA LYS A 230 -8.15 -14.69 0.86
C LYS A 230 -6.68 -14.93 0.47
N ALA A 231 -5.76 -14.15 1.03
CA ALA A 231 -4.33 -14.32 0.79
C ALA A 231 -3.82 -15.68 1.31
N ILE A 232 -4.25 -16.10 2.50
CA ILE A 232 -3.94 -17.43 3.06
C ILE A 232 -4.45 -18.54 2.11
N ASP A 233 -5.71 -18.45 1.65
CA ASP A 233 -6.28 -19.41 0.72
C ASP A 233 -5.54 -19.46 -0.62
N LEU A 234 -5.18 -18.30 -1.18
CA LEU A 234 -4.39 -18.22 -2.42
C LEU A 234 -2.99 -18.82 -2.26
N TYR A 235 -2.31 -18.53 -1.15
CA TYR A 235 -1.00 -19.09 -0.86
C TYR A 235 -1.07 -20.60 -0.63
N ALA A 236 -2.05 -21.09 0.13
CA ALA A 236 -2.21 -22.52 0.38
C ALA A 236 -2.37 -23.35 -0.90
N ARG A 237 -2.99 -22.77 -1.95
CA ARG A 237 -3.21 -23.43 -3.24
C ARG A 237 -2.00 -23.34 -4.19
N ASN A 238 -1.26 -22.23 -4.16
CA ASN A 238 -0.27 -21.92 -5.20
C ASN A 238 1.16 -21.74 -4.65
N GLY A 239 1.34 -21.79 -3.34
CA GLY A 239 2.60 -21.51 -2.65
C GLY A 239 3.21 -20.17 -3.07
N ALA A 240 4.51 -20.16 -3.30
CA ALA A 240 5.26 -18.96 -3.67
C ALA A 240 4.77 -18.27 -4.96
N ALA A 241 4.08 -18.99 -5.86
CA ALA A 241 3.50 -18.39 -7.07
C ALA A 241 2.30 -17.47 -6.78
N ALA A 242 1.76 -17.48 -5.55
CA ALA A 242 0.67 -16.61 -5.15
C ALA A 242 1.10 -15.16 -4.88
N PHE A 243 2.38 -14.88 -4.65
CA PHE A 243 2.86 -13.58 -4.15
C PHE A 243 2.41 -12.41 -5.02
N ASP A 244 2.62 -12.50 -6.34
CA ASP A 244 2.22 -11.43 -7.28
C ASP A 244 0.70 -11.24 -7.32
N GLY A 245 -0.06 -12.32 -7.17
CA GLY A 245 -1.52 -12.27 -7.09
C GLY A 245 -1.99 -11.57 -5.81
N ILE A 246 -1.40 -11.93 -4.68
CA ILE A 246 -1.68 -11.33 -3.37
C ILE A 246 -1.31 -9.85 -3.36
N SER A 247 -0.13 -9.48 -3.86
CA SER A 247 0.29 -8.09 -3.95
C SER A 247 -0.65 -7.26 -4.83
N ARG A 248 -1.07 -7.77 -6.00
CA ARG A 248 -2.07 -7.07 -6.83
C ARG A 248 -3.42 -6.90 -6.13
N MET A 249 -3.87 -7.93 -5.41
CA MET A 249 -5.12 -7.89 -4.64
C MET A 249 -5.08 -6.81 -3.55
N ILE A 250 -3.95 -6.66 -2.85
CA ILE A 250 -3.80 -5.69 -1.76
C ILE A 250 -3.67 -4.27 -2.30
N LEU A 251 -2.85 -4.09 -3.33
CA LEU A 251 -2.58 -2.76 -3.90
C LEU A 251 -3.76 -2.25 -4.74
N GLY A 252 -4.52 -3.15 -5.37
CA GLY A 252 -5.69 -2.83 -6.19
C GLY A 252 -5.41 -1.78 -7.26
N ASN A 253 -6.43 -0.97 -7.56
CA ASN A 253 -6.31 0.22 -8.41
C ASN A 253 -6.35 1.50 -7.55
N PRO A 254 -5.20 2.01 -7.07
CA PRO A 254 -5.16 3.08 -6.08
C PRO A 254 -5.76 4.39 -6.60
N GLY A 255 -6.44 5.10 -5.71
CA GLY A 255 -6.89 6.47 -5.91
C GLY A 255 -5.77 7.49 -5.65
N LEU A 256 -6.01 8.76 -5.99
CA LEU A 256 -5.07 9.85 -5.74
C LEU A 256 -4.69 9.96 -4.25
N PHE A 257 -5.64 9.67 -3.36
CA PHE A 257 -5.49 9.76 -1.90
C PHE A 257 -5.03 8.45 -1.24
N SER A 258 -4.76 7.40 -2.02
CA SER A 258 -4.33 6.09 -1.53
C SER A 258 -3.02 5.63 -2.19
N LEU A 259 -2.17 6.59 -2.58
CA LEU A 259 -0.88 6.32 -3.19
C LEU A 259 0.15 6.06 -2.10
N ASN A 260 0.90 4.95 -2.20
CA ASN A 260 2.15 4.81 -1.46
C ASN A 260 3.31 5.55 -2.15
N ILE A 261 4.48 5.61 -1.51
CA ILE A 261 5.63 6.39 -2.03
C ILE A 261 6.07 5.97 -3.44
N PHE A 262 5.95 4.69 -3.80
CA PHE A 262 6.35 4.18 -5.12
C PHE A 262 5.29 4.48 -6.17
N MET A 263 4.02 4.40 -5.80
CA MET A 263 2.91 4.80 -6.66
C MET A 263 2.91 6.31 -6.91
N GLN A 264 3.22 7.13 -5.90
CA GLN A 264 3.40 8.57 -6.06
C GLN A 264 4.54 8.88 -7.02
N GLN A 265 5.66 8.16 -6.91
CA GLN A 265 6.77 8.32 -7.84
C GLN A 265 6.37 7.93 -9.27
N ALA A 266 5.67 6.81 -9.45
CA ALA A 266 5.17 6.37 -10.75
C ALA A 266 4.17 7.36 -11.36
N LEU A 267 3.29 7.94 -10.53
CA LEU A 267 2.38 9.01 -10.94
C LEU A 267 3.17 10.23 -11.42
N LEU A 268 4.18 10.67 -10.67
CA LEU A 268 5.00 11.82 -11.04
C LEU A 268 5.74 11.64 -12.37
N GLU A 269 6.24 10.43 -12.64
CA GLU A 269 6.84 10.10 -13.95
C GLU A 269 5.80 10.11 -15.07
N THR A 270 4.61 9.55 -14.84
CA THR A 270 3.49 9.58 -15.81
C THR A 270 3.04 11.01 -16.09
N THR A 271 2.95 11.86 -15.06
CA THR A 271 2.66 13.29 -15.19
C THR A 271 3.73 13.99 -16.02
N ARG A 272 5.01 13.65 -15.84
CA ARG A 272 6.10 14.23 -16.63
C ARG A 272 5.94 13.89 -18.11
N GLU A 273 5.70 12.63 -18.42
CA GLU A 273 5.48 12.18 -19.79
C GLU A 273 4.26 12.85 -20.43
N LEU A 274 3.14 12.97 -19.68
CA LEU A 274 1.94 13.68 -20.13
C LEU A 274 2.26 15.15 -20.48
N ILE A 275 2.93 15.86 -19.59
CA ILE A 275 3.29 17.26 -19.82
C ILE A 275 4.27 17.40 -20.99
N GLN A 276 5.21 16.46 -21.16
CA GLN A 276 6.12 16.46 -22.29
C GLN A 276 5.40 16.28 -23.64
N LEU A 277 4.32 15.49 -23.67
CA LEU A 277 3.46 15.38 -24.86
C LEU A 277 2.71 16.69 -25.13
N LEU A 278 2.19 17.34 -24.08
CA LEU A 278 1.54 18.66 -24.20
C LEU A 278 2.47 19.74 -24.73
N LEU A 279 3.73 19.74 -24.27
CA LEU A 279 4.74 20.73 -24.63
C LEU A 279 5.57 20.32 -25.87
N LYS A 280 5.20 19.23 -26.55
CA LYS A 280 5.87 18.79 -27.77
C LYS A 280 5.83 19.88 -28.87
N PRO A 281 4.69 20.53 -29.16
CA PRO A 281 4.66 21.63 -30.12
C PRO A 281 5.38 22.87 -29.55
N LYS A 282 6.24 23.51 -30.34
CA LYS A 282 6.98 24.71 -29.92
C LYS A 282 6.09 25.86 -29.50
N TRP A 283 4.92 26.02 -30.12
CA TRP A 283 3.97 27.07 -29.74
C TRP A 283 3.36 26.84 -28.35
N MET A 284 3.33 25.60 -27.85
CA MET A 284 2.96 25.30 -26.46
C MET A 284 4.08 25.63 -25.46
N GLN A 285 5.31 25.87 -25.92
CA GLN A 285 6.47 26.19 -25.08
C GLN A 285 6.59 27.70 -24.83
N SER A 286 5.49 28.37 -24.51
CA SER A 286 5.53 29.76 -24.08
C SER A 286 6.24 29.92 -22.74
N GLU A 287 6.64 31.14 -22.39
CA GLU A 287 7.31 31.40 -21.11
C GLU A 287 6.41 31.06 -19.91
N LEU A 288 5.09 31.24 -20.04
CA LEU A 288 4.11 30.87 -19.01
C LEU A 288 4.04 29.35 -18.82
N ASN A 289 3.94 28.59 -19.91
CA ASN A 289 3.92 27.13 -19.83
C ASN A 289 5.25 26.53 -19.34
N LYS A 290 6.39 27.11 -19.72
CA LYS A 290 7.70 26.72 -19.18
C LYS A 290 7.79 27.00 -17.67
N ALA A 291 7.31 28.17 -17.24
CA ALA A 291 7.28 28.52 -15.83
C ALA A 291 6.34 27.59 -15.05
N HIS A 292 5.20 27.21 -15.61
CA HIS A 292 4.27 26.26 -15.00
C HIS A 292 4.87 24.85 -14.92
N TYR A 293 5.53 24.37 -15.98
CA TYR A 293 6.32 23.12 -15.94
C TYR A 293 7.33 23.12 -14.77
N GLN A 294 8.00 24.26 -14.54
CA GLN A 294 9.00 24.39 -13.48
C GLN A 294 8.42 24.31 -12.07
N GLN A 295 7.11 24.48 -11.90
CA GLN A 295 6.42 24.23 -10.63
C GLN A 295 6.36 22.73 -10.30
N TYR A 296 6.34 21.86 -11.32
CA TYR A 296 6.37 20.41 -11.17
C TYR A 296 7.80 19.86 -11.15
N PHE A 297 8.67 20.34 -12.05
CA PHE A 297 10.01 19.80 -12.26
C PHE A 297 11.04 20.90 -12.41
N ARG A 298 12.12 20.85 -11.61
CA ARG A 298 13.15 21.90 -11.57
C ARG A 298 13.78 22.22 -12.93
N GLU A 299 13.97 21.22 -13.80
CA GLU A 299 14.63 21.39 -15.09
C GLU A 299 13.65 21.18 -16.24
N PHE A 300 13.46 22.22 -17.04
CA PHE A 300 12.70 22.14 -18.28
C PHE A 300 13.39 21.22 -19.28
N LYS A 301 12.72 20.13 -19.65
CA LYS A 301 13.21 19.15 -20.63
C LYS A 301 12.08 18.80 -21.58
N THR A 302 12.30 19.00 -22.86
CA THR A 302 11.40 18.57 -23.93
C THR A 302 11.88 17.25 -24.51
N ASN A 303 10.93 16.40 -24.87
CA ASN A 303 11.20 15.19 -25.64
C ASN A 303 10.48 15.30 -26.99
N SER A 304 11.16 15.87 -27.99
CA SER A 304 10.59 16.05 -29.33
C SER A 304 10.26 14.73 -30.04
N ALA A 305 10.84 13.61 -29.60
CA ALA A 305 10.57 12.27 -30.11
C ALA A 305 9.50 11.50 -29.30
N GLY A 306 8.95 12.11 -28.24
CA GLY A 306 7.91 11.50 -27.42
C GLY A 306 6.63 11.25 -28.21
N ILE A 307 6.10 10.03 -28.09
CA ILE A 307 4.80 9.62 -28.64
C ILE A 307 4.03 8.94 -27.50
N ALA A 308 2.71 9.15 -27.47
CA ALA A 308 1.83 8.35 -26.62
C ALA A 308 1.77 6.91 -27.17
N ASP A 309 2.75 6.10 -26.76
CA ASP A 309 2.83 4.69 -27.13
C ASP A 309 1.72 3.85 -26.45
N GLY A 310 1.66 2.57 -26.81
CA GLY A 310 0.63 1.66 -26.29
C GLY A 310 0.71 1.50 -24.77
N ASP A 311 1.91 1.52 -24.19
CA ASP A 311 2.14 1.32 -22.77
C ASP A 311 1.68 2.55 -21.97
N PHE A 312 2.00 3.76 -22.42
CA PHE A 312 1.54 5.00 -21.82
C PHE A 312 0.01 5.11 -21.85
N LYS A 313 -0.60 4.80 -23.01
CA LYS A 313 -2.07 4.76 -23.16
C LYS A 313 -2.71 3.76 -22.21
N ALA A 314 -2.13 2.56 -22.08
CA ALA A 314 -2.62 1.55 -21.16
C ALA A 314 -2.54 2.02 -19.70
N ARG A 315 -1.42 2.65 -19.28
CA ARG A 315 -1.23 3.20 -17.93
C ARG A 315 -2.31 4.22 -17.56
N ILE A 316 -2.58 5.19 -18.43
CA ILE A 316 -3.62 6.20 -18.19
C ILE A 316 -5.02 5.57 -18.26
N GLY A 317 -5.27 4.72 -19.25
CA GLY A 317 -6.55 4.05 -19.45
C GLY A 317 -6.98 3.17 -18.27
N SER A 318 -6.03 2.48 -17.63
CA SER A 318 -6.29 1.61 -16.47
C SER A 318 -6.32 2.34 -15.12
N SER A 319 -6.00 3.64 -15.09
CA SER A 319 -5.96 4.42 -13.86
C SER A 319 -7.35 4.57 -13.22
N SER A 320 -7.39 4.71 -11.90
CA SER A 320 -8.62 5.01 -11.14
C SER A 320 -9.26 6.34 -11.57
N ALA A 321 -10.54 6.51 -11.28
CA ALA A 321 -11.29 7.72 -11.65
C ALA A 321 -10.62 9.01 -11.13
N SER A 322 -10.16 9.02 -9.88
CA SER A 322 -9.46 10.18 -9.31
C SER A 322 -8.12 10.51 -9.99
N LEU A 323 -7.40 9.48 -10.46
CA LEU A 323 -6.15 9.70 -11.20
C LEU A 323 -6.43 10.21 -12.61
N LYS A 324 -7.48 9.70 -13.27
CA LYS A 324 -7.95 10.25 -14.56
C LYS A 324 -8.36 11.71 -14.45
N GLU A 325 -9.08 12.07 -13.39
CA GLU A 325 -9.42 13.46 -13.10
C GLU A 325 -8.16 14.31 -12.87
N TYR A 326 -7.20 13.80 -12.09
CA TYR A 326 -5.91 14.46 -11.89
C TYR A 326 -5.19 14.75 -13.21
N TYR A 327 -5.07 13.78 -14.12
CA TYR A 327 -4.47 14.01 -15.44
C TYR A 327 -5.22 15.06 -16.25
N CYS A 328 -6.55 15.06 -16.21
CA CYS A 328 -7.37 16.06 -16.89
C CYS A 328 -7.16 17.47 -16.33
N TYR A 329 -7.00 17.61 -15.01
CA TYR A 329 -6.67 18.89 -14.38
C TYR A 329 -5.28 19.38 -14.80
N VAL A 330 -4.27 18.49 -14.82
CA VAL A 330 -2.94 18.83 -15.35
C VAL A 330 -3.03 19.32 -16.80
N MET A 331 -3.79 18.63 -17.65
CA MET A 331 -4.00 19.06 -19.04
C MET A 331 -4.67 20.44 -19.12
N LEU A 332 -5.71 20.66 -18.31
CA LEU A 332 -6.43 21.93 -18.27
C LEU A 332 -5.53 23.09 -17.81
N ASP A 333 -4.72 22.89 -16.78
CA ASP A 333 -3.80 23.91 -16.27
C ASP A 333 -2.86 24.41 -17.38
N PHE A 334 -2.28 23.49 -18.16
CA PHE A 334 -1.42 23.85 -19.30
C PHE A 334 -2.16 24.48 -20.47
N ALA A 335 -3.43 24.12 -20.69
CA ALA A 335 -4.24 24.75 -21.73
C ALA A 335 -4.67 26.17 -21.36
N LEU A 336 -4.84 26.48 -20.07
CA LEU A 336 -5.34 27.77 -19.62
C LEU A 336 -4.25 28.68 -19.02
N CYS A 337 -3.03 28.19 -18.79
CA CYS A 337 -1.94 28.95 -18.21
C CYS A 337 -1.56 30.18 -19.06
N ASP A 338 -1.57 30.04 -20.38
CA ASP A 338 -1.27 31.11 -21.32
C ASP A 338 -2.53 31.53 -22.08
N THR A 339 -3.03 32.73 -21.78
CA THR A 339 -4.28 33.22 -22.36
C THR A 339 -4.17 33.49 -23.87
N GLU A 340 -2.97 33.75 -24.39
CA GLU A 340 -2.76 34.05 -25.82
C GLU A 340 -2.95 32.82 -26.71
N ILE A 341 -2.66 31.63 -26.18
CA ILE A 341 -2.76 30.35 -26.91
C ILE A 341 -3.84 29.42 -26.34
N SER A 342 -4.66 29.90 -25.40
CA SER A 342 -5.56 29.06 -24.63
C SER A 342 -6.61 28.30 -25.46
N THR A 343 -7.14 28.93 -26.52
CA THR A 343 -8.11 28.30 -27.43
C THR A 343 -7.50 27.14 -28.24
N PRO A 344 -6.40 27.33 -28.98
CA PRO A 344 -5.76 26.21 -29.69
C PRO A 344 -5.14 25.16 -28.73
N ALA A 345 -4.63 25.58 -27.56
CA ALA A 345 -4.15 24.65 -26.52
C ALA A 345 -5.29 23.77 -25.99
N SER A 346 -6.49 24.33 -25.84
CA SER A 346 -7.68 23.55 -25.47
C SER A 346 -8.05 22.53 -26.54
N GLY A 347 -7.89 22.88 -27.83
CA GLY A 347 -8.04 21.92 -28.93
C GLY A 347 -7.06 20.77 -28.84
N LEU A 348 -5.78 21.07 -28.54
CA LEU A 348 -4.73 20.05 -28.39
C LEU A 348 -5.04 19.07 -27.27
N ILE A 349 -5.48 19.55 -26.10
CA ILE A 349 -5.77 18.65 -24.97
C ILE A 349 -7.04 17.83 -25.18
N LEU A 350 -8.01 18.32 -25.94
CA LEU A 350 -9.20 17.54 -26.31
C LEU A 350 -8.83 16.39 -27.25
N ASP A 351 -7.99 16.64 -28.26
CA ASP A 351 -7.47 15.58 -29.15
C ASP A 351 -6.64 14.55 -28.36
N LEU A 352 -5.71 15.02 -27.52
CA LEU A 352 -4.90 14.13 -26.69
C LEU A 352 -5.77 13.31 -25.73
N ALA A 353 -6.81 13.90 -25.14
CA ALA A 353 -7.72 13.18 -24.24
C ALA A 353 -8.49 12.07 -24.96
N GLU A 354 -8.87 12.26 -26.23
CA GLU A 354 -9.45 11.19 -27.03
C GLU A 354 -8.46 10.03 -27.21
N GLN A 355 -7.20 10.34 -27.54
CA GLN A 355 -6.16 9.33 -27.71
C GLN A 355 -5.82 8.56 -26.41
N LEU A 356 -6.03 9.18 -25.25
CA LEU A 356 -5.74 8.62 -23.92
C LEU A 356 -6.96 8.01 -23.22
N GLY A 357 -8.16 8.08 -23.82
CA GLY A 357 -9.40 7.61 -23.19
C GLY A 357 -9.85 8.47 -22.00
N LEU A 358 -9.58 9.78 -22.05
CA LEU A 358 -9.90 10.77 -21.03
C LEU A 358 -11.01 11.76 -21.47
N SER A 359 -11.64 11.59 -22.62
CA SER A 359 -12.61 12.55 -23.17
C SER A 359 -13.78 12.85 -22.22
N GLU A 360 -14.36 11.83 -21.60
CA GLU A 360 -15.49 11.98 -20.68
C GLU A 360 -15.11 12.77 -19.40
N PRO A 361 -14.09 12.36 -18.61
CA PRO A 361 -13.70 13.13 -17.44
C PRO A 361 -13.22 14.55 -17.79
N LEU A 362 -12.50 14.72 -18.90
CA LEU A 362 -12.05 16.04 -19.34
C LEU A 362 -13.22 16.96 -19.70
N THR A 363 -14.21 16.46 -20.45
CA THR A 363 -15.42 17.22 -20.81
C THR A 363 -16.17 17.71 -19.57
N ARG A 364 -16.34 16.83 -18.58
CA ARG A 364 -16.99 17.19 -17.31
C ARG A 364 -16.23 18.28 -16.57
N ILE A 365 -14.91 18.17 -16.51
CA ILE A 365 -14.02 19.17 -15.89
C ILE A 365 -14.10 20.50 -16.64
N PHE A 366 -13.95 20.51 -17.97
CA PHE A 366 -14.07 21.71 -18.80
C PHE A 366 -15.38 22.46 -18.56
N LYS A 367 -16.51 21.73 -18.61
CA LYS A 367 -17.82 22.34 -18.40
C LYS A 367 -17.96 22.94 -17.00
N LYS A 368 -17.42 22.26 -15.99
CA LYS A 368 -17.44 22.72 -14.60
C LYS A 368 -16.57 23.96 -14.41
N GLU A 369 -15.29 23.89 -14.76
CA GLU A 369 -14.31 24.93 -14.46
C GLU A 369 -14.52 26.19 -15.33
N LEU A 370 -15.01 26.04 -16.57
CA LEU A 370 -15.35 27.17 -17.46
C LEU A 370 -16.83 27.57 -17.43
N ASN A 371 -17.64 26.93 -16.57
CA ASN A 371 -19.08 27.19 -16.44
C ASN A 371 -19.84 27.16 -17.78
N LEU A 372 -19.62 26.10 -18.57
CA LEU A 372 -20.20 25.92 -19.91
C LEU A 372 -21.42 25.00 -19.90
N SER A 373 -22.48 25.39 -20.61
CA SER A 373 -23.57 24.49 -20.97
C SER A 373 -23.15 23.56 -22.11
N ASP A 374 -23.90 22.47 -22.36
CA ASP A 374 -23.60 21.55 -23.47
C ASP A 374 -23.48 22.25 -24.82
N LYS A 375 -24.38 23.22 -25.09
CA LYS A 375 -24.34 24.00 -26.32
C LYS A 375 -23.05 24.83 -26.43
N LYS A 376 -22.71 25.56 -25.37
CA LYS A 376 -21.51 26.41 -25.34
C LYS A 376 -20.22 25.60 -25.39
N PHE A 377 -20.21 24.42 -24.78
CA PHE A 377 -19.09 23.49 -24.85
C PHE A 377 -18.87 23.02 -26.29
N ASN A 378 -19.93 22.62 -27.00
CA ASN A 378 -19.79 22.20 -28.41
C ASN A 378 -19.30 23.35 -29.32
N GLU A 379 -19.80 24.57 -29.11
CA GLU A 379 -19.31 25.77 -29.82
C GLU A 379 -17.82 26.02 -29.51
N TYR A 380 -17.42 25.87 -28.25
CA TYR A 380 -16.04 26.03 -27.81
C TYR A 380 -15.10 24.98 -28.42
N VAL A 381 -15.50 23.70 -28.41
CA VAL A 381 -14.74 22.59 -29.01
C VAL A 381 -14.53 22.82 -30.51
N GLN A 382 -15.55 23.29 -31.22
CA GLN A 382 -15.45 23.62 -32.65
C GLN A 382 -14.46 24.75 -32.92
N ALA A 383 -14.52 25.83 -32.12
CA ALA A 383 -13.58 26.95 -32.23
C ALA A 383 -12.14 26.49 -31.94
N ALA A 384 -11.94 25.76 -30.84
CA ALA A 384 -10.64 25.22 -30.42
C ALA A 384 -10.02 24.29 -31.47
N ALA A 385 -10.81 23.40 -32.07
CA ALA A 385 -10.36 22.52 -33.15
C ALA A 385 -10.02 23.30 -34.43
N SER A 386 -10.81 24.32 -34.77
CA SER A 386 -10.53 25.17 -35.94
C SER A 386 -9.22 25.95 -35.80
N GLU A 387 -8.96 26.53 -34.62
CA GLU A 387 -7.72 27.27 -34.36
C GLU A 387 -6.51 26.34 -34.29
N LEU A 388 -6.64 25.16 -33.68
CA LEU A 388 -5.58 24.15 -33.69
C LEU A 388 -5.21 23.74 -35.13
N ASN A 389 -6.20 23.44 -35.97
CA ASN A 389 -5.96 23.05 -37.36
C ASN A 389 -5.26 24.17 -38.15
N ALA A 390 -5.65 25.43 -37.94
CA ALA A 390 -5.00 26.57 -38.58
C ALA A 390 -3.51 26.67 -38.22
N ILE A 391 -3.15 26.40 -36.95
CA ILE A 391 -1.75 26.35 -36.52
C ILE A 391 -1.02 25.18 -37.18
N MET A 392 -1.63 23.99 -37.20
CA MET A 392 -1.03 22.79 -37.78
C MET A 392 -0.81 22.89 -39.30
N GLU A 393 -1.70 23.56 -40.03
CA GLU A 393 -1.60 23.78 -41.48
C GLU A 393 -0.57 24.85 -41.86
N SER A 394 -0.20 25.76 -40.95
CA SER A 394 0.69 26.89 -41.20
C SER A 394 2.20 26.55 -41.29
N ASP A 395 2.56 25.28 -41.51
CA ASP A 395 3.94 24.74 -41.51
C ASP A 395 4.70 24.90 -40.16
N GLN A 396 3.99 25.14 -39.06
CA GLN A 396 4.61 25.41 -37.75
C GLN A 396 4.88 24.19 -36.84
N GLU A 397 4.33 22.99 -37.10
CA GLU A 397 4.84 21.67 -36.64
C GLU A 397 3.77 20.56 -36.79
N LYS A 398 4.17 19.36 -37.26
CA LYS A 398 3.33 18.15 -37.15
C LYS A 398 3.45 17.57 -35.74
N ILE A 399 2.33 17.43 -35.04
CA ILE A 399 2.24 17.05 -33.62
C ILE A 399 2.45 15.54 -33.41
N TYR A 400 2.21 14.72 -34.44
CA TYR A 400 2.37 13.26 -34.42
C TYR A 400 3.08 12.71 -35.65
#